data_AF-M1P995-F1
#
_entry.id   AF-M1P995-F1
#
_cell.length_a   1.000
_cell.length_b   1.000
_cell.length_c   1.000
_cell.angle_alpha   90.00
_cell.angle_beta   90.00
_cell.angle_gamma   90.00
#
_symmetry.space_group_name_H-M   'P 1'
#
loop_
_entity.id
_entity.type
_entity.pdbx_description
1 polymer ?
#
loop_
_entity_poly.entity_id
_entity_poly.type
_entity_poly.pdbx_seq_one_letter_code
_entity_poly.pdbx_strand_id
1 'polypeptide(L)'
;MSIPALLLGTLFVAIGIFMITKAREKMTVLKKYESEHRSSDGGVEFPNIELSRTHTADKGLYTVLSIIGFFVGFLGVLLLVAGVNS
;
A
#
# COMPACT_ATOMS: atom_id res chain seq x y z
N MET A 1 -1.74 32.51 3.31
CA MET A 1 -1.11 31.24 3.73
C MET A 1 -1.95 30.61 4.82
N SER A 2 -2.55 29.44 4.58
CA SER A 2 -3.45 28.77 5.54
C SER A 2 -2.74 27.66 6.31
N ILE A 3 -2.39 27.96 7.57
CA ILE A 3 -1.70 27.02 8.49
C ILE A 3 -2.48 25.70 8.69
N PRO A 4 -3.80 25.69 8.88
CA PRO A 4 -4.56 24.43 9.05
C PRO A 4 -4.48 23.52 7.82
N ALA A 5 -4.53 24.08 6.61
CA ALA A 5 -4.43 23.32 5.37
C ALA A 5 -3.05 22.69 5.20
N LEU A 6 -1.99 23.40 5.59
CA LEU A 6 -0.62 22.89 5.56
C LEU A 6 -0.40 21.72 6.54
N LEU A 7 -0.93 21.83 7.76
CA LEU A 7 -0.83 20.77 8.77
C LEU A 7 -1.59 19.50 8.34
N LEU A 8 -2.84 19.65 7.89
CA LEU A 8 -3.66 18.53 7.41
C LEU A 8 -3.07 17.90 6.14
N GLY A 9 -2.57 18.72 5.21
CA GLY A 9 -1.91 18.24 4.00
C GLY A 9 -0.67 17.41 4.32
N THR A 10 0.17 17.88 5.24
CA THR A 10 1.38 17.14 5.68
C THR A 10 1.00 15.82 6.34
N LEU A 11 -0.03 15.81 7.18
CA LEU A 11 -0.52 14.60 7.85
C LEU A 11 -1.00 13.55 6.83
N PHE A 12 -1.82 13.95 5.85
CA PHE A 12 -2.30 13.03 4.83
C PHE A 12 -1.20 12.51 3.91
N VAL A 13 -0.21 13.34 3.57
CA VAL A 13 0.98 12.87 2.86
C VAL A 13 1.73 11.81 3.67
N ALA A 14 1.96 12.06 4.96
CA ALA A 14 2.65 11.11 5.83
C ALA A 14 1.88 9.77 5.95
N ILE A 15 0.56 9.81 6.13
CA ILE A 15 -0.30 8.62 6.18
C ILE A 15 -0.25 7.86 4.85
N GLY A 16 -0.36 8.57 3.72
CA GLY A 16 -0.29 7.96 2.40
C GLY A 16 1.03 7.24 2.15
N ILE A 17 2.15 7.89 2.47
CA ILE A 17 3.50 7.28 2.39
C ILE A 17 3.57 6.04 3.28
N PHE A 18 3.13 6.13 4.54
CA PHE A 18 3.15 5.00 5.47
C PHE A 18 2.38 3.79 4.93
N MET A 19 1.16 4.01 4.42
CA MET A 19 0.34 2.94 3.83
C MET A 19 1.02 2.29 2.63
N ILE A 20 1.58 3.08 1.71
CA ILE A 20 2.27 2.56 0.52
C ILE A 20 3.50 1.75 0.93
N THR A 21 4.32 2.25 1.85
CA THR A 21 5.53 1.56 2.31
C THR A 21 5.18 0.23 2.96
N LYS A 22 4.21 0.22 3.87
CA LYS A 22 3.75 -1.01 4.53
C LYS A 22 3.16 -2.02 3.54
N ALA A 23 2.39 -1.56 2.56
CA ALA A 23 1.87 -2.42 1.50
C ALA A 23 3.00 -3.02 0.65
N ARG A 24 4.02 -2.23 0.30
CA ARG A 24 5.18 -2.71 -0.46
C ARG A 24 6.01 -3.74 0.29
N GLU A 25 6.26 -3.53 1.58
CA GLU A 25 6.98 -4.50 2.42
C GLU A 25 6.25 -5.84 2.45
N LYS A 26 4.93 -5.81 2.73
CA LYS A 26 4.11 -7.02 2.76
C LYS A 26 4.03 -7.71 1.39
N MET A 27 3.86 -6.94 0.32
CA MET A 27 3.88 -7.47 -1.05
C MET A 27 5.22 -8.12 -1.39
N THR A 28 6.34 -7.59 -0.88
CA THR A 28 7.67 -8.16 -1.10
C THR A 28 7.82 -9.50 -0.40
N VAL A 29 7.33 -9.63 0.84
CA VAL A 29 7.30 -10.91 1.56
C VAL A 29 6.44 -11.94 0.82
N LEU A 30 5.26 -11.55 0.33
CA LEU A 30 4.39 -12.42 -0.44
C LEU A 30 5.07 -12.87 -1.75
N LYS A 31 5.67 -11.95 -2.51
CA LYS A 31 6.42 -12.29 -3.73
C LYS A 31 7.63 -13.18 -3.47
N LYS A 32 8.32 -12.98 -2.34
CA LYS A 32 9.43 -13.84 -1.93
C LYS A 32 8.95 -15.27 -1.69
N TYR A 33 7.83 -15.44 -0.99
CA TYR A 33 7.20 -16.75 -0.82
C TYR A 33 6.84 -17.40 -2.16
N GLU A 34 6.22 -16.65 -3.07
CA GLU A 34 5.88 -17.13 -4.44
C GLU A 34 7.13 -17.55 -5.23
N SER A 35 8.27 -16.88 -5.02
CA SER A 35 9.53 -17.24 -5.68
C SER A 35 10.19 -18.50 -5.11
N GLU A 36 10.06 -18.72 -3.79
CA GLU A 36 10.66 -19.86 -3.09
C GLU A 36 9.85 -21.15 -3.26
N HIS A 37 8.54 -21.04 -3.45
CA HIS A 37 7.61 -22.18 -3.53
C HIS A 37 7.02 -22.33 -4.94
N ARG A 38 7.75 -21.89 -5.97
CA ARG A 38 7.30 -22.00 -7.35
C ARG A 38 7.58 -23.40 -7.89
N SER A 39 6.55 -24.10 -8.35
CA SER A 39 6.69 -25.40 -9.00
C SER A 39 7.31 -25.26 -10.39
N SER A 40 7.80 -26.37 -10.96
CA SER A 40 8.31 -26.44 -12.34
C SER A 40 7.28 -25.98 -13.38
N ASP A 41 5.99 -26.08 -13.06
CA ASP A 41 4.86 -25.71 -13.93
C ASP A 41 4.48 -24.23 -13.77
N GLY A 42 5.22 -23.47 -12.95
CA GLY A 42 5.03 -22.04 -12.75
C GLY A 42 3.95 -21.66 -11.72
N GLY A 43 3.26 -22.65 -11.13
CA GLY A 43 2.32 -22.47 -10.02
C GLY A 43 3.04 -22.23 -8.69
N VAL A 44 2.33 -21.67 -7.71
CA VAL A 44 2.85 -21.52 -6.33
C VAL A 44 2.27 -22.64 -5.50
N GLU A 45 3.13 -23.48 -4.93
CA GLU A 45 2.74 -24.59 -4.08
C GLU A 45 2.45 -24.09 -2.67
N PHE A 46 1.24 -24.37 -2.18
CA PHE A 46 0.84 -24.07 -0.83
C PHE A 46 0.61 -25.37 -0.05
N PRO A 47 1.08 -25.49 1.21
CA PRO A 47 0.93 -26.70 2.00
C PRO A 47 -0.52 -26.98 2.40
N ASN A 48 -1.39 -25.97 2.43
CA ASN A 48 -2.83 -26.15 2.61
C ASN A 48 -3.64 -25.09 1.82
N ILE A 49 -4.94 -25.36 1.64
CA ILE A 49 -5.87 -24.50 0.91
C ILE A 49 -6.13 -23.15 1.63
N GLU A 50 -6.18 -23.15 2.96
CA GLU A 50 -6.36 -21.92 3.76
C GLU A 50 -5.18 -20.94 3.59
N LEU A 51 -3.94 -21.45 3.49
CA LEU A 51 -2.76 -20.63 3.26
C LEU A 51 -2.80 -19.99 1.88
N SER A 52 -3.23 -20.74 0.86
CA SER A 52 -3.45 -20.24 -0.50
C SER A 52 -4.52 -19.12 -0.55
N ARG A 53 -5.64 -19.32 0.16
CA ARG A 53 -6.72 -18.31 0.25
C ARG A 53 -6.25 -17.06 0.99
N THR A 54 -5.54 -17.24 2.11
CA THR A 54 -5.00 -16.13 2.91
C THR A 54 -3.97 -15.35 2.12
N HIS A 55 -3.04 -16.01 1.43
CA HIS A 55 -2.03 -15.38 0.58
C HIS A 55 -2.66 -14.55 -0.54
N THR A 56 -3.68 -15.09 -1.20
CA THR A 56 -4.42 -14.38 -2.26
C THR A 56 -5.20 -13.19 -1.70
N ALA A 57 -5.86 -13.36 -0.55
CA ALA A 57 -6.60 -12.30 0.13
C ALA A 57 -5.67 -11.17 0.59
N ASP A 58 -4.52 -11.51 1.18
CA ASP A 58 -3.51 -10.54 1.61
C ASP A 58 -2.95 -9.76 0.42
N LYS A 59 -2.63 -10.45 -0.69
CA LYS A 59 -2.18 -9.79 -1.93
C LYS A 59 -3.21 -8.78 -2.43
N GLY A 60 -4.49 -9.15 -2.44
CA GLY A 60 -5.58 -8.23 -2.78
C GLY A 60 -5.67 -7.04 -1.82
N LEU A 61 -5.68 -7.31 -0.51
CA LEU A 61 -5.78 -6.31 0.55
C LEU A 61 -4.66 -5.28 0.46
N TYR A 62 -3.40 -5.72 0.38
CA TYR A 62 -2.25 -4.81 0.32
C TYR A 62 -2.18 -4.05 -1.01
N THR A 63 -2.70 -4.63 -2.10
CA THR A 63 -2.85 -3.89 -3.37
C THR A 63 -3.84 -2.73 -3.21
N VAL A 64 -5.02 -3.00 -2.65
CA VAL A 64 -6.03 -1.97 -2.36
C VAL A 64 -5.49 -0.94 -1.38
N LEU A 65 -4.79 -1.37 -0.33
CA LEU A 65 -4.20 -0.47 0.67
C LEU A 65 -3.16 0.47 0.03
N SER A 66 -2.37 -0.02 -0.92
CA SER A 66 -1.42 0.82 -1.66
C SER A 66 -2.14 1.84 -2.55
N ILE A 67 -3.25 1.46 -3.19
CA ILE A 67 -4.06 2.36 -4.03
C ILE A 67 -4.70 3.46 -3.18
N ILE A 68 -5.33 3.09 -2.06
CA ILE A 68 -5.92 4.05 -1.12
C ILE A 68 -4.84 4.98 -0.56
N GLY A 69 -3.69 4.42 -0.16
CA GLY A 69 -2.56 5.22 0.32
C GLY A 69 -2.08 6.27 -0.69
N PHE A 70 -2.06 5.92 -1.98
CA PHE A 70 -1.74 6.88 -3.06
C PHE A 70 -2.75 8.02 -3.13
N PHE A 71 -4.05 7.73 -3.13
CA PHE A 71 -5.08 8.77 -3.18
C PHE A 71 -5.10 9.65 -1.94
N VAL A 72 -4.90 9.07 -0.75
CA VAL A 72 -4.78 9.84 0.50
C VAL A 72 -3.56 10.76 0.46
N GLY A 73 -2.41 10.24 0.01
CA GLY A 73 -1.20 11.07 -0.15
C GLY A 73 -1.40 12.18 -1.19
N PHE A 74 -2.03 11.89 -2.32
CA PHE A 74 -2.33 12.86 -3.37
C PHE A 74 -3.28 13.97 -2.87
N LEU A 75 -4.32 13.61 -2.12
CA LEU A 75 -5.21 14.58 -1.47
C LEU A 75 -4.43 15.49 -0.51
N GLY A 76 -3.48 14.91 0.25
CA GLY A 76 -2.58 15.67 1.11
C GLY A 76 -1.75 16.70 0.34
N VAL A 77 -1.19 16.32 -0.81
CA VAL A 77 -0.44 17.23 -1.68
C VAL A 77 -1.34 18.36 -2.20
N LEU A 78 -2.57 18.06 -2.63
CA LEU A 78 -3.52 19.09 -3.06
C LEU A 78 -3.83 20.09 -1.95
N LEU A 79 -3.99 19.63 -0.71
CA LEU A 79 -4.19 20.48 0.47
C LEU A 79 -2.97 21.35 0.79
N LEU A 80 -1.75 20.83 0.61
CA LEU A 80 -0.53 21.62 0.75
C LEU A 80 -0.49 22.75 -0.29
N VAL A 81 -0.74 22.43 -1.56
CA VAL A 81 -0.77 23.42 -2.65
C VAL A 81 -1.87 24.46 -2.40
N ALA A 82 -3.06 24.04 -1.99
CA ALA A 82 -4.14 24.95 -1.63
C ALA A 82 -3.75 25.84 -0.44
N GLY A 83 -3.13 25.29 0.60
CA GLY A 83 -2.70 26.02 1.80
C GLY A 83 -1.58 27.04 1.56
N VAL A 84 -0.71 26.81 0.57
CA VAL A 84 0.30 27.78 0.13
C VAL A 84 -0.34 28.91 -0.68
N ASN A 85 -1.33 28.58 -1.54
CA ASN A 85 -1.95 29.54 -2.46
C ASN A 85 -3.13 30.34 -1.85
N SER A 86 -3.71 29.89 -0.74
CA SER A 86 -4.61 30.66 0.14
C SER A 86 -3.79 31.47 1.13
#